data_AF-A0A8T2VVZ2-F1
#
_entry.id   AF-A0A8T2VVZ2-F1
#
_cell.length_a   1.000
_cell.length_b   1.000
_cell.length_c   1.000
_cell.angle_alpha   90.00
_cell.angle_beta   90.00
_cell.angle_gamma   90.00
#
_symmetry.space_group_name_H-M   'P 1'
#
loop_
_entity.id
_entity.type
_entity.pdbx_description
1 polymer ?
#
loop_
_entity_poly.entity_id
_entity_poly.type
_entity_poly.pdbx_seq_one_letter_code
_entity_poly.pdbx_strand_id
1 'polypeptide(L)'
;MKVKSTSALDQWLQKAANDSQLPQNIQLLAHECVGQAIVDWNTLERVAEAVQVSHGDDRPLLHQLCRGGGLVLPPPTPRQTTGKSPELQAHLAKLRAKLEQDKYDAMVAEVTVEERAAVAASEGGFNTYKQQMSFGLHVIVMMFAFYLFGHLAGMALSPNKVYHPAIGLAFMIFAMILETVLFVIRTTIPPKLHIAAAKRGRKFRAEEAAAAVVAGGNAVVASATLTEEERNSLLSSLAEEIQTIGDKKTN
;
A
#
# COMPACT_ATOMS: atom_id res chain seq x y z
N MET A 1 -4.49 -25.06 -36.22
CA MET A 1 -5.46 -24.82 -35.14
C MET A 1 -6.17 -26.14 -34.87
N LYS A 2 -6.30 -26.55 -33.61
CA LYS A 2 -6.82 -27.86 -33.24
C LYS A 2 -8.18 -27.71 -32.56
N VAL A 3 -9.16 -28.52 -32.95
CA VAL A 3 -10.53 -28.49 -32.42
C VAL A 3 -10.80 -29.79 -31.68
N LYS A 4 -11.44 -29.72 -30.51
CA LYS A 4 -11.91 -30.94 -29.81
C LYS A 4 -13.04 -31.59 -30.60
N SER A 5 -13.02 -32.92 -30.69
CA SER A 5 -14.12 -33.62 -31.33
C SER A 5 -15.41 -33.49 -30.51
N THR A 6 -16.52 -33.30 -31.24
CA THR A 6 -17.89 -33.24 -30.73
C THR A 6 -18.65 -34.40 -31.37
N SER A 7 -19.64 -34.98 -30.67
CA SER A 7 -20.41 -36.12 -31.19
C SER A 7 -21.08 -35.86 -32.55
N ALA A 8 -21.51 -34.63 -32.83
CA ALA A 8 -22.04 -34.24 -34.14
C ALA A 8 -20.97 -34.22 -35.25
N LEU A 9 -19.74 -33.85 -34.90
CA LEU A 9 -18.60 -33.82 -35.82
C LEU A 9 -18.14 -35.24 -36.15
N ASP A 10 -18.11 -36.15 -35.17
CA ASP A 10 -17.80 -37.56 -35.39
C ASP A 10 -18.82 -38.25 -36.31
N GLN A 11 -20.12 -38.01 -36.10
CA GLN A 11 -21.18 -38.57 -36.95
C GLN A 11 -21.10 -38.04 -38.39
N TRP A 12 -20.79 -36.76 -38.55
CA TRP A 12 -20.62 -36.16 -39.86
C TRP A 12 -19.39 -36.72 -40.60
N LEU A 13 -18.24 -36.84 -39.90
CA LEU A 13 -17.04 -37.46 -40.46
C LEU A 13 -17.28 -38.93 -40.83
N GLN A 14 -18.05 -39.68 -40.03
CA GLN A 14 -18.41 -41.06 -40.35
C GLN A 14 -19.32 -41.15 -41.58
N LYS A 15 -20.22 -40.19 -41.79
CA LYS A 15 -21.04 -40.08 -43.01
C LYS A 15 -20.15 -39.77 -44.23
N ALA A 16 -19.23 -38.83 -44.10
CA ALA A 16 -18.28 -38.48 -45.17
C ALA A 16 -17.29 -39.61 -45.50
N ALA A 17 -16.89 -40.41 -44.51
CA ALA A 17 -16.01 -41.55 -44.70
C ALA A 17 -16.66 -42.67 -45.55
N ASN A 18 -17.97 -42.86 -45.40
CA ASN A 18 -18.72 -43.91 -46.11
C ASN A 18 -19.37 -43.43 -47.42
N ASP A 19 -19.10 -42.20 -47.85
CA ASP A 19 -19.73 -41.61 -49.02
C ASP A 19 -18.96 -41.92 -50.31
N SER A 20 -19.56 -42.75 -51.17
CA SER A 20 -18.98 -43.18 -52.45
C SER A 20 -18.79 -42.07 -53.49
N GLN A 21 -19.38 -40.88 -53.30
CA GLN A 21 -19.25 -39.75 -54.23
C GLN A 21 -18.03 -38.86 -53.95
N LEU A 22 -17.29 -39.14 -52.88
CA LEU A 22 -16.08 -38.41 -52.53
C LEU A 22 -14.83 -39.08 -53.12
N PRO A 23 -13.79 -38.29 -53.47
CA PRO A 23 -12.47 -38.83 -53.81
C PRO A 23 -11.89 -39.69 -52.67
N GLN A 24 -11.26 -40.82 -53.01
CA GLN A 24 -10.73 -41.80 -52.05
C GLN A 24 -9.76 -41.19 -51.02
N ASN A 25 -8.97 -40.19 -51.44
CA ASN A 25 -8.06 -39.48 -50.55
C ASN A 25 -8.78 -38.70 -49.43
N ILE A 26 -10.01 -38.23 -49.67
CA ILE A 26 -10.81 -37.52 -48.68
C ILE A 26 -11.52 -38.50 -47.75
N GLN A 27 -12.02 -39.63 -48.28
CA GLN A 27 -12.61 -40.71 -47.48
C GLN A 27 -11.60 -41.27 -46.47
N LEU A 28 -10.34 -41.46 -46.89
CA LEU A 28 -9.26 -41.92 -46.00
C LEU A 28 -8.97 -40.89 -44.89
N LEU A 29 -8.89 -39.61 -45.22
CA LEU A 29 -8.70 -38.54 -44.23
C LEU A 29 -9.87 -38.45 -43.24
N ALA A 30 -11.10 -38.65 -43.71
CA ALA A 30 -12.28 -38.70 -42.85
C ALA A 30 -12.22 -39.92 -41.92
N HIS A 31 -11.88 -41.11 -42.42
CA HIS A 31 -11.67 -42.32 -41.61
C HIS A 31 -10.60 -42.14 -40.53
N GLU A 32 -9.48 -41.49 -40.85
CA GLU A 32 -8.40 -41.23 -39.91
C GLU A 32 -8.81 -40.26 -38.78
N CYS A 33 -9.73 -39.34 -39.07
CA CYS A 33 -10.23 -38.35 -38.10
C CYS A 33 -11.38 -38.87 -37.23
N VAL A 34 -12.11 -39.90 -37.66
CA VAL A 34 -13.19 -40.53 -36.86
C VAL A 34 -12.60 -41.15 -35.59
N GLY A 35 -13.04 -40.68 -34.42
CA GLY A 35 -12.60 -41.18 -33.12
C GLY A 35 -11.37 -40.48 -32.55
N GLN A 36 -10.80 -39.48 -33.23
CA GLN A 36 -9.74 -38.65 -32.64
C GLN A 36 -10.34 -37.59 -31.72
N ALA A 37 -9.83 -37.50 -30.48
CA ALA A 37 -10.27 -36.48 -29.51
C ALA A 37 -9.94 -35.04 -29.94
N ILE A 38 -8.97 -34.87 -30.84
CA ILE A 38 -8.48 -33.58 -31.32
C ILE A 38 -8.23 -33.68 -32.83
N VAL A 39 -8.91 -32.85 -33.61
CA VAL A 39 -8.83 -32.82 -35.08
C VAL A 39 -8.23 -31.49 -35.55
N ASP A 40 -7.38 -31.52 -36.57
CA ASP A 40 -6.82 -30.31 -37.17
C ASP A 40 -7.86 -29.56 -38.02
N TRP A 41 -7.96 -28.24 -37.87
CA TRP A 41 -8.96 -27.43 -38.59
C TRP A 41 -8.83 -27.52 -40.12
N ASN A 42 -7.59 -27.57 -40.62
CA ASN A 42 -7.33 -27.61 -42.07
C ASN A 42 -7.76 -28.94 -42.71
N THR A 43 -7.76 -30.05 -41.96
CA THR A 43 -8.27 -31.33 -42.49
C THR A 43 -9.79 -31.32 -42.55
N LEU A 44 -10.44 -30.76 -41.52
CA LEU A 44 -11.89 -30.56 -41.48
C LEU A 44 -12.39 -29.67 -42.65
N GLU A 45 -11.70 -28.56 -42.92
CA GLU A 45 -12.02 -27.64 -44.01
C GLU A 45 -11.94 -28.33 -45.38
N ARG A 46 -10.89 -29.13 -45.62
CA ARG A 46 -10.74 -29.91 -46.86
C ARG A 46 -11.84 -30.95 -47.06
N VAL A 47 -12.25 -31.63 -45.99
CA VAL A 47 -13.37 -32.59 -46.06
C VAL A 47 -14.69 -31.84 -46.33
N ALA A 48 -14.90 -30.69 -45.70
CA ALA A 48 -16.11 -29.89 -45.92
C ALA A 48 -16.21 -29.30 -47.33
N GLU A 49 -15.10 -28.81 -47.89
CA GLU A 49 -15.01 -28.35 -49.28
C GLU A 49 -15.30 -29.49 -50.27
N ALA A 50 -14.73 -30.68 -50.03
CA ALA A 50 -14.97 -31.83 -50.89
C ALA A 50 -16.43 -32.31 -50.86
N VAL A 51 -17.05 -32.31 -49.68
CA VAL A 51 -18.49 -32.62 -49.52
C VAL A 51 -19.35 -31.57 -50.22
N GLN A 52 -18.98 -30.29 -50.16
CA GLN A 52 -19.68 -29.22 -50.87
C GLN A 52 -19.62 -29.39 -52.39
N VAL A 53 -18.46 -29.77 -52.94
CA VAL A 53 -18.31 -29.99 -54.38
C VAL A 53 -19.16 -31.17 -54.85
N SER A 54 -19.29 -32.24 -54.04
CA SER A 54 -20.05 -33.43 -54.40
C SER A 54 -21.56 -33.31 -54.16
N HIS A 55 -22.01 -32.61 -53.11
CA HIS A 55 -23.42 -32.56 -52.68
C HIS A 55 -24.08 -31.18 -52.79
N GLY A 56 -23.37 -30.16 -53.27
CA GLY A 56 -23.91 -28.82 -53.48
C GLY A 56 -24.33 -28.13 -52.16
N ASP A 57 -25.60 -27.75 -52.07
CA ASP A 57 -26.17 -26.86 -51.03
C ASP A 57 -26.44 -27.56 -49.68
N ASP A 58 -26.20 -28.87 -49.57
CA ASP A 58 -26.35 -29.63 -48.32
C ASP A 58 -25.14 -29.44 -47.38
N ARG A 59 -24.76 -28.17 -47.15
CA ARG A 59 -23.60 -27.80 -46.34
C ARG A 59 -23.99 -27.84 -44.86
N PRO A 60 -23.45 -28.77 -44.05
CA PRO A 60 -23.54 -28.61 -42.62
C PRO A 60 -22.67 -27.42 -42.23
N LEU A 61 -23.29 -26.47 -41.54
CA LEU A 61 -22.62 -25.29 -41.06
C LEU A 61 -21.55 -25.73 -40.04
N LEU A 62 -20.27 -25.61 -40.41
CA LEU A 62 -19.13 -26.01 -39.58
C LEU A 62 -19.19 -25.40 -38.16
N HIS A 63 -19.73 -24.18 -38.04
CA HIS A 63 -19.93 -23.54 -36.74
C HIS A 63 -20.99 -24.26 -35.87
N GLN A 64 -21.97 -24.93 -36.48
CA GLN A 64 -22.97 -25.75 -35.77
C GLN A 64 -22.38 -27.09 -35.34
N LEU A 65 -21.58 -27.73 -36.20
CA LEU A 65 -20.87 -28.97 -35.88
C LEU A 65 -19.82 -28.78 -34.76
N CYS A 66 -19.16 -27.62 -34.75
CA CYS A 66 -18.19 -27.22 -33.74
C CYS A 66 -18.84 -26.54 -32.52
N ARG A 67 -20.17 -26.37 -32.47
CA ARG A 67 -20.86 -25.70 -31.36
C ARG A 67 -20.73 -26.54 -30.09
N GLY A 68 -20.11 -25.96 -29.06
CA GLY A 68 -19.79 -26.65 -27.81
C GLY A 68 -18.45 -27.40 -27.80
N GLY A 69 -17.74 -27.44 -28.94
CA GLY A 69 -16.38 -27.97 -29.04
C GLY A 69 -15.35 -26.93 -28.59
N GLY A 70 -14.48 -27.31 -27.65
CA GLY A 70 -13.40 -26.43 -27.20
C GLY A 70 -12.28 -26.31 -28.24
N LEU A 71 -11.74 -25.10 -28.41
CA LEU A 71 -10.53 -24.89 -29.20
C LEU A 71 -9.29 -25.27 -28.38
N VAL A 72 -8.46 -26.16 -28.93
CA VAL A 72 -7.14 -26.45 -28.36
C VAL A 72 -6.16 -25.48 -29.02
N LEU A 73 -6.01 -24.32 -28.37
CA LEU A 73 -4.94 -23.40 -28.73
C LEU A 73 -3.62 -24.04 -28.32
N PRO A 74 -2.62 -24.13 -29.21
CA PRO A 74 -1.29 -24.53 -28.79
C PRO A 74 -0.82 -23.55 -27.72
N PRO A 75 -0.22 -24.03 -26.61
CA PRO A 75 0.35 -23.14 -25.62
C PRO A 75 1.33 -22.20 -26.34
N PRO A 76 1.30 -20.88 -26.05
CA PRO A 76 2.20 -19.93 -26.68
C PRO A 76 3.63 -20.45 -26.49
N THR A 77 4.41 -20.44 -27.57
CA THR A 77 5.81 -20.88 -27.53
C THR A 77 6.45 -20.20 -26.32
N PRO A 78 6.95 -20.96 -25.33
CA PRO A 78 7.58 -20.34 -24.18
C PRO A 78 8.64 -19.43 -24.73
N ARG A 79 8.55 -18.12 -24.45
CA ARG A 79 9.60 -17.18 -24.84
C ARG A 79 10.90 -17.85 -24.39
N GLN A 80 11.80 -18.08 -25.34
CA GLN A 80 13.20 -18.26 -25.00
C GLN A 80 13.58 -16.93 -24.35
N THR A 81 13.40 -16.83 -23.04
CA THR A 81 13.88 -15.70 -22.28
C THR A 81 15.39 -15.86 -22.31
N THR A 82 16.01 -15.35 -23.37
CA THR A 82 17.32 -14.70 -23.31
C THR A 82 17.45 -14.15 -21.90
N GLY A 83 18.42 -14.68 -21.14
CA GLY A 83 18.57 -14.42 -19.71
C GLY A 83 18.29 -12.95 -19.44
N LYS A 84 17.31 -12.68 -18.56
CA LYS A 84 16.78 -11.34 -18.25
C LYS A 84 17.85 -10.29 -18.48
N SER A 85 17.59 -9.32 -19.37
CA SER A 85 18.58 -8.33 -19.77
C SER A 85 19.30 -7.76 -18.54
N PRO A 86 20.62 -7.50 -18.63
CA PRO A 86 21.41 -7.06 -17.48
C PRO A 86 20.84 -5.79 -16.84
N GLU A 87 20.22 -4.92 -17.64
CA GLU A 87 19.51 -3.72 -17.18
C GLU A 87 18.29 -4.05 -16.31
N LEU A 88 17.50 -5.07 -16.67
CA LEU A 88 16.34 -5.50 -15.88
C LEU A 88 16.77 -6.15 -14.57
N GLN A 89 17.89 -6.86 -14.56
CA GLN A 89 18.46 -7.43 -13.33
C GLN A 89 18.99 -6.34 -12.40
N ALA A 90 19.67 -5.33 -12.94
CA ALA A 90 20.13 -4.17 -12.18
C ALA A 90 18.94 -3.40 -11.58
N HIS A 91 17.86 -3.23 -12.34
CA HIS A 91 16.67 -2.54 -11.85
C HIS A 91 15.97 -3.35 -10.75
N LEU A 92 15.84 -4.66 -10.90
CA LEU A 92 15.28 -5.53 -9.85
C LEU A 92 16.14 -5.56 -8.58
N ALA A 93 17.47 -5.53 -8.72
CA ALA A 93 18.38 -5.41 -7.59
C ALA A 93 18.18 -4.09 -6.84
N LYS A 94 18.02 -2.98 -7.56
CA LYS A 94 17.71 -1.66 -6.98
C LYS A 94 16.37 -1.65 -6.23
N LEU A 95 15.32 -2.27 -6.78
CA LEU A 95 14.03 -2.38 -6.10
C LEU A 95 14.12 -3.22 -4.81
N ARG A 96 14.89 -4.31 -4.84
CA ARG A 96 15.11 -5.15 -3.63
C ARG A 96 15.87 -4.39 -2.55
N ALA A 97 16.95 -3.71 -2.91
CA ALA A 97 17.71 -2.89 -1.96
C ALA A 97 16.83 -1.82 -1.30
N LYS A 98 15.93 -1.19 -2.07
CA LYS A 98 14.97 -0.23 -1.52
C LYS A 98 14.01 -0.88 -0.52
N LEU A 99 13.46 -2.04 -0.85
CA LEU A 99 12.58 -2.79 0.06
C LEU A 99 13.29 -3.26 1.33
N GLU A 100 14.56 -3.64 1.23
CA GLU A 100 15.38 -4.02 2.37
C GLU A 100 15.64 -2.82 3.28
N GLN A 101 15.94 -1.65 2.69
CA GLN A 101 16.08 -0.40 3.44
C GLN A 101 14.77 0.00 4.13
N ASP A 102 13.64 -0.06 3.42
CA ASP A 102 12.33 0.28 3.99
C ASP A 102 11.99 -0.64 5.18
N LYS A 103 12.36 -1.94 5.11
CA LYS A 103 12.20 -2.90 6.22
C LYS A 103 13.15 -2.62 7.37
N TYR A 104 14.40 -2.29 7.08
CA TYR A 104 15.37 -1.88 8.09
C TYR A 104 14.89 -0.63 8.83
N ASP A 105 14.45 0.38 8.08
CA ASP A 105 13.90 1.61 8.60
C ASP A 105 12.65 1.34 9.45
N ALA A 106 11.78 0.41 9.05
CA ALA A 106 10.63 -0.01 9.86
C ALA A 106 11.03 -0.72 11.16
N MET A 107 12.04 -1.61 11.14
CA MET A 107 12.54 -2.27 12.35
C MET A 107 13.22 -1.28 13.31
N VAL A 108 13.90 -0.27 12.77
CA VAL A 108 14.57 0.78 13.54
C VAL A 108 13.62 1.91 13.92
N ALA A 109 12.47 2.05 13.26
CA ALA A 109 11.45 3.05 13.59
C ALA A 109 10.92 2.87 15.01
N GLU A 110 10.73 1.63 15.49
CA GLU A 110 10.28 1.40 16.86
C GLU A 110 11.35 1.81 17.89
N VAL A 111 12.61 1.43 17.65
CA VAL A 111 13.74 1.81 18.50
C VAL A 111 13.94 3.32 18.50
N THR A 112 13.89 3.97 17.34
CA THR A 112 14.05 5.44 17.21
C THR A 112 12.84 6.22 17.70
N VAL A 113 11.63 5.65 17.73
CA VAL A 113 10.46 6.29 18.35
C VAL A 113 10.54 6.20 19.87
N GLU A 114 11.02 5.09 20.43
CA GLU A 114 11.29 4.98 21.87
C GLU A 114 12.47 5.85 22.28
N GLU A 115 13.54 5.88 21.50
CA GLU A 115 14.70 6.72 21.72
C GLU A 115 14.35 8.20 21.48
N ARG A 116 13.59 8.58 20.44
CA ARG A 116 13.06 9.94 20.29
C ARG A 116 12.01 10.29 21.32
N ALA A 117 11.26 9.35 21.86
CA ALA A 117 10.31 9.63 22.95
C ALA A 117 11.03 9.76 24.29
N ALA A 118 12.12 9.01 24.52
CA ALA A 118 13.00 9.14 25.66
C ALA A 118 13.85 10.41 25.56
N VAL A 119 14.34 10.73 24.35
CA VAL A 119 15.04 11.98 24.02
C VAL A 119 14.05 13.13 24.10
N ALA A 120 12.85 13.10 23.52
CA ALA A 120 11.82 14.15 23.68
C ALA A 120 11.31 14.29 25.13
N ALA A 121 11.30 13.19 25.91
CA ALA A 121 11.02 13.22 27.34
C ALA A 121 12.17 13.84 28.15
N SER A 122 13.43 13.56 27.78
CA SER A 122 14.62 14.19 28.38
C SER A 122 14.83 15.63 27.87
N GLU A 123 14.45 15.91 26.63
CA GLU A 123 14.37 17.20 25.92
C GLU A 123 13.09 17.97 26.30
N GLY A 124 12.28 17.42 27.22
CA GLY A 124 11.50 18.21 28.16
C GLY A 124 12.35 19.19 28.97
N GLY A 125 13.68 19.14 28.79
CA GLY A 125 14.63 20.24 28.95
C GLY A 125 14.24 21.50 28.19
N PHE A 126 14.34 21.58 26.85
CA PHE A 126 14.38 22.90 26.18
C PHE A 126 14.12 22.93 24.66
N ASN A 127 13.18 22.17 24.10
CA ASN A 127 12.95 22.22 22.63
C ASN A 127 12.19 23.47 22.13
N THR A 128 11.92 24.45 22.99
CA THR A 128 11.32 25.73 22.59
C THR A 128 12.16 26.88 23.14
N TYR A 129 12.59 27.79 22.25
CA TYR A 129 13.39 28.98 22.59
C TYR A 129 12.78 29.82 23.73
N LYS A 130 11.44 29.84 23.84
CA LYS A 130 10.72 30.47 24.97
C LYS A 130 10.96 29.76 26.31
N GLN A 131 11.10 28.44 26.33
CA GLN A 131 11.41 27.69 27.55
C GLN A 131 12.86 27.91 27.97
N GLN A 132 13.82 27.98 27.02
CA GLN A 132 15.22 28.29 27.31
C GLN A 132 15.38 29.68 27.95
N MET A 133 14.71 30.68 27.37
CA MET A 133 14.63 32.04 27.93
C MET A 133 13.98 32.05 29.32
N SER A 134 12.86 31.32 29.50
CA SER A 134 12.14 31.27 30.76
C SER A 134 12.95 30.61 31.87
N PHE A 135 13.77 29.61 31.57
CA PHE A 135 14.62 28.96 32.56
C PHE A 135 15.79 29.84 32.96
N GLY A 136 16.50 30.45 32.01
CA GLY A 136 17.56 31.41 32.32
C GLY A 136 17.04 32.57 33.19
N LEU A 137 15.85 33.08 32.88
CA LEU A 137 15.19 34.11 33.69
C LEU A 137 14.82 33.60 35.09
N HIS A 138 14.31 32.37 35.22
CA HIS A 138 13.99 31.77 36.52
C HIS A 138 15.22 31.66 37.41
N VAL A 139 16.34 31.18 36.87
CA VAL A 139 17.62 31.04 37.57
C VAL A 139 18.08 32.40 38.10
N ILE A 140 18.06 33.45 37.25
CA ILE A 140 18.45 34.81 37.65
C ILE A 140 17.55 35.34 38.78
N VAL A 141 16.23 35.16 38.67
CA VAL A 141 15.27 35.62 39.69
C VAL A 141 15.50 34.88 41.02
N MET A 142 15.73 33.57 40.98
CA MET A 142 15.99 32.77 42.18
C MET A 142 17.33 33.15 42.83
N MET A 143 18.39 33.38 42.03
CA MET A 143 19.68 33.86 42.54
C MET A 143 19.55 35.22 43.23
N PHE A 144 18.80 36.15 42.63
CA PHE A 144 18.54 37.45 43.23
C PHE A 144 17.75 37.34 44.54
N ALA A 145 16.70 36.53 44.57
CA ALA A 145 15.88 36.30 45.76
C ALA A 145 16.69 35.70 46.91
N PHE A 146 17.51 34.68 46.63
CA PHE A 146 18.36 34.03 47.64
C PHE A 146 19.50 34.93 48.12
N TYR A 147 20.07 35.77 47.23
CA TYR A 147 21.04 36.77 47.64
C TYR A 147 20.41 37.80 48.60
N LEU A 148 19.23 38.33 48.27
CA LEU A 148 18.54 39.29 49.12
C LEU A 148 18.18 38.65 50.48
N PHE A 149 17.65 37.43 50.45
CA PHE A 149 17.34 36.65 51.64
C PHE A 149 18.59 36.42 52.51
N GLY A 150 19.71 36.00 51.91
CA GLY A 150 20.96 35.81 52.63
C GLY A 150 21.56 37.13 53.15
N HIS A 151 21.37 38.24 52.43
CA HIS A 151 21.79 39.56 52.88
C HIS A 151 20.99 40.04 54.10
N LEU A 152 19.67 39.89 54.06
CA LEU A 152 18.77 40.14 55.19
C LEU A 152 19.07 39.24 56.38
N ALA A 153 19.31 37.96 56.13
CA ALA A 153 19.75 37.02 57.17
C ALA A 153 21.10 37.44 57.77
N GLY A 154 22.04 37.90 56.95
CA GLY A 154 23.32 38.41 57.41
C GLY A 154 23.20 39.69 58.25
N MET A 155 22.27 40.59 57.90
CA MET A 155 21.93 41.75 58.72
C MET A 155 21.37 41.36 60.09
N ALA A 156 20.55 40.31 60.14
CA ALA A 156 19.95 39.82 61.38
C ALA A 156 20.96 39.07 62.26
N LEU A 157 21.91 38.35 61.66
CA LEU A 157 22.84 37.46 62.38
C LEU A 157 24.09 38.16 62.90
N SER A 158 24.52 39.27 62.28
CA SER A 158 25.75 39.96 62.68
C SER A 158 25.63 41.48 62.52
N PRO A 159 26.05 42.27 63.54
CA PRO A 159 26.10 43.73 63.43
C PRO A 159 27.22 44.24 62.51
N ASN A 160 28.17 43.38 62.15
CA ASN A 160 29.30 43.74 61.30
C ASN A 160 28.91 43.73 59.81
N LYS A 161 28.94 44.91 59.19
CA LYS A 161 28.50 45.16 57.78
C LYS A 161 29.22 44.32 56.72
N VAL A 162 30.40 43.78 57.03
CA VAL A 162 31.18 42.92 56.11
C VAL A 162 30.52 41.54 55.92
N TYR A 163 29.83 41.02 56.95
CA TYR A 163 29.21 39.70 56.87
C TYR A 163 27.89 39.71 56.10
N HIS A 164 27.24 40.87 55.96
CA HIS A 164 25.95 40.99 55.27
C HIS A 164 26.04 40.54 53.79
N PRO A 165 26.96 41.07 52.96
CA PRO A 165 27.14 40.58 51.59
C PRO A 165 27.76 39.18 51.53
N ALA A 166 28.61 38.81 52.50
CA ALA A 166 29.25 37.49 52.52
C ALA A 166 28.23 36.35 52.71
N ILE A 167 27.25 36.52 53.60
CA ILE A 167 26.18 35.55 53.82
C ILE A 167 25.22 35.53 52.63
N GLY A 168 24.92 36.68 52.02
CA GLY A 168 24.18 36.75 50.76
C GLY A 168 24.82 35.93 49.64
N LEU A 169 26.15 36.04 49.49
CA LEU A 169 26.91 35.28 48.49
C LEU A 169 26.95 33.77 48.78
N ALA A 170 27.03 33.37 50.05
CA ALA A 170 26.93 31.96 50.43
C ALA A 170 25.55 31.36 50.08
N PHE A 171 24.46 32.09 50.34
CA PHE A 171 23.11 31.66 49.96
C PHE A 171 22.91 31.63 48.43
N MET A 172 23.57 32.51 47.69
CA MET A 172 23.56 32.47 46.21
C MET A 172 24.25 31.21 45.67
N ILE A 173 25.39 30.81 46.25
CA ILE A 173 26.08 29.55 45.88
C ILE A 173 25.19 28.34 46.21
N PHE A 174 24.56 28.35 47.39
CA PHE A 174 23.62 27.29 47.77
C PHE A 174 22.43 27.20 46.79
N ALA A 175 21.86 28.32 46.39
CA ALA A 175 20.79 28.36 45.39
C ALA A 175 21.23 27.79 44.03
N MET A 176 22.47 28.07 43.61
CA MET A 176 23.03 27.51 42.37
C MET A 176 23.13 25.98 42.43
N ILE A 177 23.54 25.42 43.58
CA ILE A 177 23.58 23.96 43.80
C ILE A 177 22.16 23.38 43.78
N LEU A 178 21.21 24.01 44.48
CA LEU A 178 19.83 23.56 44.57
C LEU A 178 19.15 23.54 43.18
N GLU A 179 19.36 24.61 42.41
CA GLU A 179 18.88 24.73 41.04
C GLU A 179 19.50 23.66 40.12
N THR A 180 20.80 23.41 40.25
CA THR A 180 21.49 22.35 39.49
C THR A 180 20.92 20.97 39.81
N VAL A 181 20.66 20.68 41.09
CA VAL A 181 20.05 19.41 41.51
C VAL A 181 18.61 19.29 41.01
N LEU A 182 17.78 20.34 41.13
CA LEU A 182 16.42 20.34 40.60
C LEU A 182 16.41 20.16 39.09
N PHE A 183 17.35 20.77 38.38
CA PHE A 183 17.50 20.64 36.94
C PHE A 183 17.82 19.20 36.54
N VAL A 184 18.78 18.55 37.22
CA VAL A 184 19.10 17.14 37.00
C VAL A 184 17.89 16.25 37.27
N ILE A 185 17.16 16.45 38.37
CA ILE A 185 15.97 15.65 38.69
C ILE A 185 14.88 15.83 37.63
N ARG A 186 14.61 17.08 37.22
CA ARG A 186 13.60 17.41 36.20
C ARG A 186 13.91 16.79 34.85
N THR A 187 15.18 16.70 34.48
CA THR A 187 15.62 16.14 33.19
C THR A 187 15.77 14.61 33.22
N THR A 188 15.98 14.01 34.40
CA THR A 188 16.22 12.57 34.56
C THR A 188 14.94 11.75 34.76
N ILE A 189 13.82 12.36 35.18
CA ILE A 189 12.56 11.63 35.38
C ILE A 189 11.73 11.66 34.08
N PRO A 190 11.58 10.53 33.35
CA PRO A 190 10.70 10.49 32.19
C PRO A 190 9.24 10.68 32.64
N PRO A 191 8.48 11.61 32.05
CA PRO A 191 7.10 11.85 32.42
C PRO A 191 6.23 10.70 31.90
N LYS A 192 5.98 9.71 32.76
CA LYS A 192 5.13 8.54 32.47
C LYS A 192 3.69 8.90 32.05
N LEU A 193 3.26 10.16 32.23
CA LEU A 193 1.90 10.61 31.97
C LEU A 193 1.62 10.97 30.50
N HIS A 194 2.59 11.55 29.77
CA HIS A 194 2.38 11.94 28.36
C HIS A 194 2.49 10.77 27.38
N ILE A 195 3.27 9.75 27.75
CA ILE A 195 3.46 8.53 26.95
C ILE A 195 2.15 7.73 26.86
N ALA A 196 1.38 7.65 27.94
CA ALA A 196 0.10 6.96 27.98
C ALA A 196 -0.99 7.67 27.13
N ALA A 197 -1.03 9.01 27.16
CA ALA A 197 -1.94 9.81 26.34
C ALA A 197 -1.60 9.69 24.84
N ALA A 198 -0.32 9.73 24.48
CA ALA A 198 0.14 9.53 23.11
C ALA A 198 -0.14 8.10 22.58
N LYS A 199 -0.12 7.10 23.46
CA LYS A 199 -0.45 5.70 23.11
C LYS A 199 -1.95 5.52 22.83
N ARG A 200 -2.82 6.22 23.57
CA ARG A 200 -4.28 6.25 23.31
C ARG A 200 -4.63 6.93 21.98
N GLY A 201 -4.01 8.08 21.70
CA GLY A 201 -4.24 8.80 20.43
C GLY A 201 -3.81 8.01 19.19
N ARG A 202 -2.71 7.23 19.29
CA ARG A 202 -2.25 6.36 18.20
C ARG A 202 -3.15 5.16 17.97
N LYS A 203 -3.69 4.55 19.03
CA LYS A 203 -4.70 3.48 18.89
C LYS A 203 -5.94 3.98 18.15
N PHE A 204 -6.48 5.13 18.55
CA PHE A 204 -7.68 5.69 17.95
C PHE A 204 -7.47 6.03 16.46
N ARG A 205 -6.31 6.61 16.10
CA ARG A 205 -5.95 6.89 14.70
C ARG A 205 -5.69 5.65 13.87
N ALA A 206 -5.11 4.60 14.46
CA ALA A 206 -4.92 3.31 13.79
C ALA A 206 -6.26 2.61 13.53
N GLU A 207 -7.19 2.68 14.49
CA GLU A 207 -8.56 2.17 14.32
C GLU A 207 -9.34 2.96 13.26
N GLU A 208 -9.20 4.29 13.23
CA GLU A 208 -9.82 5.15 12.22
C GLU A 208 -9.24 4.90 10.81
N ALA A 209 -7.92 4.74 10.69
CA ALA A 209 -7.26 4.39 9.43
C ALA A 209 -7.65 2.99 8.94
N ALA A 210 -7.76 2.01 9.84
CA ALA A 210 -8.23 0.67 9.51
C ALA A 210 -9.70 0.69 9.04
N ALA A 211 -10.55 1.47 9.70
CA ALA A 211 -11.95 1.65 9.29
C ALA A 211 -12.06 2.33 7.91
N ALA A 212 -11.23 3.34 7.62
CA ALA A 212 -11.20 4.02 6.32
C ALA A 212 -10.75 3.09 5.18
N VAL A 213 -9.77 2.21 5.42
CA VAL A 213 -9.31 1.22 4.43
C VAL A 213 -10.40 0.18 4.15
N VAL A 214 -11.12 -0.28 5.18
CA VAL A 214 -12.25 -1.22 5.01
C VAL A 214 -13.41 -0.54 4.26
N ALA A 215 -13.72 0.72 4.57
CA ALA A 215 -14.74 1.48 3.86
C ALA A 215 -14.37 1.72 2.39
N GLY A 216 -13.11 2.06 2.11
CA GLY A 216 -12.59 2.21 0.74
C GLY A 216 -12.62 0.90 -0.04
N GLY A 217 -12.26 -0.22 0.59
CA GLY A 217 -12.34 -1.56 0.00
C GLY A 217 -13.77 -1.95 -0.35
N ASN A 218 -14.74 -1.70 0.55
CA ASN A 218 -16.15 -1.96 0.29
C ASN A 218 -16.71 -1.06 -0.82
N ALA A 219 -16.31 0.20 -0.91
CA ALA A 219 -16.73 1.10 -1.98
C ALA A 219 -16.20 0.65 -3.36
N VAL A 220 -14.95 0.16 -3.42
CA VAL A 220 -14.38 -0.40 -4.65
C VAL A 220 -15.11 -1.68 -5.07
N VAL A 221 -15.42 -2.58 -4.11
CA VAL A 221 -16.19 -3.80 -4.39
C VAL A 221 -17.63 -3.46 -4.84
N ALA A 222 -18.28 -2.48 -4.21
CA ALA A 222 -19.62 -2.02 -4.61
C ALA A 222 -19.62 -1.40 -6.02
N SER A 223 -18.57 -0.65 -6.38
CA SER A 223 -18.43 -0.09 -7.74
C SER A 223 -18.13 -1.15 -8.81
N ALA A 224 -17.58 -2.31 -8.42
CA ALA A 224 -17.32 -3.44 -9.31
C ALA A 224 -18.56 -4.33 -9.55
N THR A 225 -19.60 -4.22 -8.72
CA THR A 225 -20.85 -4.99 -8.83
C THR A 225 -21.99 -4.25 -9.53
N LEU A 226 -21.82 -2.97 -9.85
CA LEU A 226 -22.82 -2.18 -10.56
C LEU A 226 -22.85 -2.53 -12.05
N THR A 227 -24.05 -2.70 -12.58
CA THR A 227 -24.26 -2.93 -14.01
C THR A 227 -23.87 -1.67 -14.81
N GLU A 228 -23.52 -1.84 -16.09
CA GLU A 228 -23.01 -0.74 -16.92
C GLU A 228 -23.97 0.46 -17.02
N GLU A 229 -25.27 0.18 -16.95
CA GLU A 229 -26.33 1.20 -16.98
C GLU A 229 -26.35 2.05 -15.71
N GLU A 230 -26.22 1.45 -14.52
CA GLU A 230 -26.21 2.17 -13.24
C GLU A 230 -24.95 3.02 -13.08
N ARG A 231 -23.81 2.53 -13.57
CA ARG A 231 -22.55 3.29 -13.57
C ARG A 231 -22.65 4.53 -14.46
N ASN A 232 -23.26 4.42 -15.64
CA ASN A 232 -23.43 5.56 -16.54
C ASN A 232 -24.46 6.58 -16.01
N SER A 233 -25.50 6.12 -15.31
CA SER A 233 -26.45 6.98 -14.60
C SER A 233 -25.77 7.81 -13.50
N LEU A 234 -24.94 7.18 -12.66
CA LEU A 234 -24.22 7.87 -11.58
C LEU A 234 -23.17 8.85 -12.09
N LEU A 235 -22.49 8.53 -13.21
CA LEU A 235 -21.56 9.46 -13.83
C LEU A 235 -22.27 10.69 -14.40
N SER A 236 -23.49 10.53 -14.92
CA SER A 236 -24.29 11.66 -15.39
C SER A 236 -24.77 12.56 -14.24
N SER A 237 -25.19 11.97 -13.10
CA SER A 237 -25.62 12.75 -11.94
C SER A 237 -24.44 13.47 -11.24
N LEU A 238 -23.27 12.83 -11.17
CA LEU A 238 -22.05 13.46 -10.64
C LEU A 238 -21.56 14.61 -11.52
N ALA A 239 -21.67 14.48 -12.85
CA ALA A 239 -21.34 15.56 -13.77
C ALA A 239 -22.27 16.78 -13.58
N GLU A 240 -23.56 16.54 -13.36
CA GLU A 240 -24.55 17.59 -13.10
C GLU A 240 -24.33 18.27 -11.73
N GLU A 241 -23.95 17.51 -10.71
CA GLU A 241 -23.66 18.04 -9.36
C GLU A 241 -22.36 18.86 -9.31
N ILE A 242 -21.31 18.45 -10.04
CA ILE A 242 -20.07 19.23 -10.15
C ILE A 242 -20.32 20.56 -10.88
N GLN A 243 -21.20 20.56 -11.88
CA GLN A 243 -21.54 21.77 -12.64
C GLN A 243 -22.35 22.77 -11.79
N THR A 244 -23.27 22.29 -10.97
CA THR A 244 -24.02 23.13 -10.02
C THR A 244 -23.18 23.66 -8.86
N ILE A 245 -22.17 22.92 -8.39
CA ILE A 245 -21.21 23.41 -7.40
C ILE A 245 -20.27 24.47 -8.01
N GLY A 246 -19.92 24.33 -9.29
CA GLY A 246 -19.13 25.31 -10.03
C GLY A 246 -19.84 26.67 -10.16
N ASP A 247 -21.11 26.66 -10.55
CA ASP A 247 -21.93 27.88 -10.71
C ASP A 247 -22.25 28.59 -9.38
N LYS A 248 -22.27 27.86 -8.26
CA LYS A 248 -22.44 28.46 -6.92
C LYS A 248 -21.20 29.18 -6.39
N LYS A 249 -20.03 29.01 -7.03
CA LYS A 249 -18.76 29.59 -6.59
C LYS A 249 -18.35 30.84 -7.37
N THR A 250 -19.12 31.20 -8.39
CA THR A 250 -18.90 32.34 -9.31
C THR A 250 -19.90 33.49 -9.14
N ASN A 251 -20.82 33.40 -8.16
CA ASN A 251 -21.60 34.52 -7.61
C ASN A 251 -21.15 34.80 -6.16
#